data_AF-A0A9X0MCW3-F1
#
_entry.id   AF-A0A9X0MCW3-F1
#
_cell.length_a   1.000
_cell.length_b   1.000
_cell.length_c   1.000
_cell.angle_alpha   90.00
_cell.angle_beta   90.00
_cell.angle_gamma   90.00
#
_symmetry.space_group_name_H-M   'P 1'
#
loop_
_entity.id
_entity.type
_entity.pdbx_description
1 polymer ?
#
loop_
_entity_poly.entity_id
_entity_poly.type
_entity_poly.pdbx_seq_one_letter_code
_entity_poly.pdbx_strand_id
1 'polypeptide(L)'
;MAYSLKPEIQASLTKIDFIQRYKALSKQFPDRENTFENYENEKVIAVFESLGYKARFMKKENFFIVGEVKNKNIYTFRFNISLKHGLVEFIWSARHNGAIRAGDPWAMFVAILSNDTEKILRPCFHSYDELKEIMKIAFEMYEDFKRELIPIYS
;
A
#
# COMPACT_ATOMS: atom_id res chain seq x y z
N MET A 1 -25.41 6.78 2.60
CA MET A 1 -24.40 7.25 3.58
C MET A 1 -23.12 7.52 2.81
N ALA A 2 -22.48 8.66 3.01
CA ALA A 2 -21.16 8.92 2.45
C ALA A 2 -20.18 7.89 3.03
N TYR A 3 -19.34 7.30 2.18
CA TYR A 3 -18.27 6.41 2.64
C TYR A 3 -17.28 7.22 3.48
N SER A 4 -17.00 6.79 4.71
CA SER A 4 -16.04 7.45 5.59
C SER A 4 -15.09 6.43 6.22
N LEU A 5 -13.84 6.86 6.43
CA LEU A 5 -12.85 6.08 7.15
C LEU A 5 -13.24 5.96 8.62
N LYS A 6 -12.84 4.85 9.25
CA LYS A 6 -12.96 4.73 10.71
C LYS A 6 -12.07 5.80 11.38
N PRO A 7 -12.51 6.42 12.51
CA PRO A 7 -11.78 7.51 13.15
C PRO A 7 -10.31 7.18 13.43
N GLU A 8 -10.03 5.96 13.90
CA GLU A 8 -8.68 5.49 14.19
C GLU A 8 -7.80 5.39 12.93
N ILE A 9 -8.39 5.04 11.78
CA ILE A 9 -7.68 4.97 10.49
C ILE A 9 -7.37 6.38 10.01
N GLN A 10 -8.35 7.28 10.04
CA GLN A 10 -8.16 8.67 9.62
C GLN A 10 -7.08 9.35 10.47
N ALA A 11 -7.14 9.23 11.80
CA ALA A 11 -6.15 9.81 12.70
C ALA A 11 -4.74 9.26 12.42
N SER A 12 -4.61 7.95 12.19
CA SER A 12 -3.32 7.31 11.87
C SER A 12 -2.75 7.84 10.55
N LEU A 13 -3.58 7.93 9.49
CA LEU A 13 -3.15 8.44 8.18
C LEU A 13 -2.72 9.91 8.24
N THR A 14 -3.42 10.75 8.99
CA THR A 14 -3.03 12.14 9.22
C THR A 14 -1.69 12.22 9.96
N LYS A 15 -1.50 11.43 11.02
CA LYS A 15 -0.30 11.47 11.85
C LYS A 15 0.98 11.04 11.14
N ILE A 16 0.87 10.16 10.13
CA ILE A 16 2.03 9.71 9.33
C ILE A 16 2.26 10.58 8.08
N ASP A 17 1.56 11.72 7.96
CA ASP A 17 1.58 12.62 6.79
C ASP A 17 1.32 11.90 5.46
N PHE A 18 0.36 10.97 5.47
CA PHE A 18 0.11 10.03 4.38
C PHE A 18 -0.02 10.71 3.01
N ILE A 19 -0.86 11.75 2.89
CA ILE A 19 -1.10 12.45 1.62
C ILE A 19 0.21 13.03 1.07
N GLN A 20 0.99 13.73 1.90
CA GLN A 20 2.19 14.41 1.44
C GLN A 20 3.27 13.42 1.01
N ARG A 21 3.43 12.32 1.77
CA ARG A 21 4.36 11.26 1.41
C ARG A 21 3.96 10.53 0.14
N TYR A 22 2.66 10.25 -0.04
CA TYR A 22 2.20 9.62 -1.28
C TYR A 22 2.33 10.58 -2.49
N LYS A 23 2.10 11.88 -2.31
CA LYS A 23 2.40 12.89 -3.35
C LYS A 23 3.88 12.89 -3.73
N ALA A 24 4.78 12.87 -2.73
CA ALA A 24 6.21 12.86 -2.98
C ALA A 24 6.64 11.62 -3.76
N LEU A 25 6.16 10.44 -3.33
CA LEU A 25 6.40 9.18 -4.03
C LEU A 25 5.89 9.22 -5.48
N SER A 26 4.65 9.68 -5.69
CA SER A 26 4.03 9.82 -7.01
C SER A 26 4.83 10.74 -7.94
N LYS A 27 5.33 11.87 -7.43
CA LYS A 27 6.14 12.82 -8.19
C LYS A 27 7.52 12.29 -8.55
N GLN A 28 8.08 11.40 -7.74
CA GLN A 28 9.39 10.80 -7.98
C GLN A 28 9.37 9.78 -9.12
N PHE A 29 8.24 9.10 -9.34
CA PHE A 29 8.08 8.08 -10.37
C PHE A 29 6.87 8.37 -11.29
N PRO A 30 6.89 9.49 -12.04
CA PRO A 30 5.73 9.98 -12.78
C PRO A 30 5.58 9.40 -14.20
N ASP A 31 6.66 8.83 -14.76
CA ASP A 31 6.75 8.45 -16.18
C ASP A 31 5.79 7.30 -16.50
N ARG A 32 5.02 7.47 -17.57
CA ARG A 32 3.99 6.50 -18.02
C ARG A 32 4.30 5.91 -19.38
N GLU A 33 5.42 6.29 -19.98
CA GLU A 33 5.85 5.77 -21.26
C GLU A 33 6.73 4.54 -21.03
N ASN A 34 6.55 3.50 -21.85
CA ASN A 34 7.39 2.30 -21.82
C ASN A 34 7.48 1.61 -20.44
N THR A 35 6.38 1.62 -19.68
CA THR A 35 6.33 0.98 -18.36
C THR A 35 6.69 -0.51 -18.40
N PHE A 36 7.18 -1.05 -17.29
CA PHE A 36 7.67 -2.42 -17.22
C PHE A 36 6.54 -3.46 -17.06
N GLU A 37 5.73 -3.65 -18.11
CA GLU A 37 4.54 -4.51 -18.04
C GLU A 37 4.88 -6.02 -18.02
N ASN A 38 5.98 -6.42 -18.67
CA ASN A 38 6.37 -7.83 -18.85
C ASN A 38 7.30 -8.33 -17.75
N TYR A 39 6.95 -8.07 -16.49
CA TYR A 39 7.70 -8.57 -15.34
C TYR A 39 7.39 -10.04 -15.03
N GLU A 40 8.32 -10.69 -14.33
CA GLU A 40 8.16 -12.04 -13.78
C GLU A 40 7.80 -11.93 -12.30
N ASN A 41 6.73 -12.62 -11.88
CA ASN A 41 6.24 -12.56 -10.50
C ASN A 41 7.31 -12.99 -9.48
N GLU A 42 8.13 -13.98 -9.83
CA GLU A 42 9.22 -14.50 -9.01
C GLU A 42 10.28 -13.42 -8.74
N LYS A 43 10.60 -12.60 -9.75
CA LYS A 43 11.55 -11.48 -9.60
C LYS A 43 10.96 -10.35 -8.76
N VAL A 44 9.68 -10.06 -8.91
CA VAL A 44 8.96 -9.10 -8.05
C VAL A 44 8.97 -9.57 -6.59
N ILE A 45 8.69 -10.85 -6.34
CA ILE A 45 8.77 -11.43 -4.98
C ILE A 45 10.18 -11.30 -4.42
N ALA A 46 11.22 -11.60 -5.22
CA ALA A 46 12.60 -11.43 -4.80
C ALA A 46 12.95 -9.98 -4.43
N VAL A 47 12.38 -8.97 -5.13
CA VAL A 47 12.51 -7.56 -4.75
C VAL A 47 11.94 -7.32 -3.35
N PHE A 48 10.72 -7.78 -3.08
CA PHE A 48 10.08 -7.61 -1.77
C PHE A 48 10.85 -8.32 -0.65
N GLU A 49 11.31 -9.55 -0.91
CA GLU A 49 12.08 -10.33 0.05
C GLU A 49 13.46 -9.72 0.34
N SER A 50 14.10 -9.10 -0.66
CA SER A 50 15.35 -8.36 -0.48
C SER A 50 15.21 -7.14 0.43
N LEU A 51 13.97 -6.67 0.66
CA LEU A 51 13.63 -5.59 1.58
C LEU A 51 13.10 -6.11 2.93
N GLY A 52 13.18 -7.43 3.17
CA GLY A 52 12.77 -8.07 4.42
C GLY A 52 11.30 -8.48 4.49
N TYR A 53 10.54 -8.38 3.39
CA TYR A 53 9.12 -8.71 3.37
C TYR A 53 8.85 -10.03 2.66
N LYS A 54 8.23 -10.97 3.39
CA LYS A 54 7.63 -12.16 2.77
C LYS A 54 6.49 -11.73 1.87
N ALA A 55 6.43 -12.33 0.68
CA ALA A 55 5.40 -12.05 -0.30
C ALA A 55 4.87 -13.33 -0.94
N ARG A 56 3.64 -13.25 -1.44
CA ARG A 56 3.04 -14.28 -2.29
C ARG A 56 2.16 -13.67 -3.35
N PHE A 57 2.16 -14.26 -4.54
CA PHE A 57 1.30 -13.84 -5.64
C PHE A 57 -0.05 -14.57 -5.60
N MET A 58 -1.13 -13.80 -5.67
CA MET A 58 -2.52 -14.29 -5.72
C MET A 58 -3.00 -14.31 -7.16
N LYS A 59 -2.91 -15.48 -7.81
CA LYS A 59 -3.24 -15.64 -9.24
C LYS A 59 -4.65 -15.19 -9.62
N LYS A 60 -5.64 -15.51 -8.77
CA LYS A 60 -7.06 -15.24 -9.06
C LYS A 60 -7.35 -13.74 -9.08
N GLU A 61 -6.79 -13.00 -8.13
CA GLU A 61 -7.02 -11.58 -7.98
C GLU A 61 -5.97 -10.71 -8.69
N ASN A 62 -4.87 -11.32 -9.14
CA ASN A 62 -3.73 -10.69 -9.82
C ASN A 62 -3.09 -9.56 -8.99
N PHE A 63 -2.73 -9.89 -7.74
CA PHE A 63 -1.98 -9.01 -6.84
C PHE A 63 -1.02 -9.80 -5.94
N PHE A 64 -0.07 -9.10 -5.33
CA PHE A 64 0.85 -9.63 -4.32
C PHE A 64 0.31 -9.32 -2.93
N ILE A 65 0.34 -10.29 -2.02
CA ILE A 65 0.18 -10.04 -0.58
C ILE A 65 1.59 -9.98 0.00
N VAL A 66 1.90 -8.86 0.65
CA VAL A 66 3.22 -8.57 1.21
C VAL A 66 3.09 -8.19 2.69
N GLY A 67 4.05 -8.65 3.51
CA GLY A 67 4.18 -8.15 4.88
C GLY A 67 2.97 -8.41 5.77
N GLU A 68 2.32 -9.57 5.63
CA GLU A 68 1.19 -9.93 6.48
C GLU A 68 1.65 -10.01 7.94
N VAL A 69 1.01 -9.22 8.79
CA VAL A 69 1.21 -9.25 10.25
C VAL A 69 -0.11 -9.64 10.89
N LYS A 70 -0.10 -10.67 11.73
CA LYS A 70 -1.30 -11.09 12.48
C LYS A 70 -0.96 -11.33 13.95
N ASN A 71 -1.87 -10.93 14.83
CA ASN A 71 -1.84 -11.33 16.24
C ASN A 71 -3.09 -12.15 16.53
N LYS A 72 -2.91 -13.49 16.54
CA LYS A 72 -3.98 -14.48 16.74
C LYS A 72 -5.25 -14.10 15.97
N ASN A 73 -6.35 -13.88 16.68
CA ASN A 73 -7.65 -13.47 16.14
C ASN A 73 -7.97 -11.98 16.42
N ILE A 74 -7.01 -11.24 16.99
CA ILE A 74 -7.18 -9.85 17.42
C ILE A 74 -7.05 -8.95 16.19
N TYR A 75 -5.88 -8.89 15.55
CA TYR A 75 -5.69 -8.06 14.38
C TYR A 75 -4.94 -8.75 13.24
N THR A 76 -5.17 -8.26 12.03
CA THR A 76 -4.41 -8.63 10.83
C THR A 76 -4.21 -7.42 9.94
N PHE A 77 -2.96 -7.21 9.52
CA PHE A 77 -2.56 -6.21 8.55
C PHE A 77 -2.04 -6.91 7.29
N ARG A 78 -2.43 -6.38 6.12
CA ARG A 78 -1.91 -6.82 4.83
C ARG A 78 -1.59 -5.62 3.97
N PHE A 79 -0.50 -5.75 3.22
CA PHE A 79 -0.20 -4.86 2.12
C PHE A 79 -0.43 -5.63 0.81
N ASN A 80 -1.51 -5.29 0.09
CA ASN A 80 -1.74 -5.84 -1.24
C ASN A 80 -1.19 -4.87 -2.29
N ILE A 81 -0.47 -5.40 -3.29
CA ILE A 81 0.17 -4.62 -4.35
C ILE A 81 -0.24 -5.20 -5.70
N SER A 82 -0.78 -4.38 -6.59
CA SER A 82 -1.06 -4.72 -7.99
C SER A 82 -0.09 -3.95 -8.88
N LEU A 83 0.51 -4.64 -9.85
CA LEU A 83 1.52 -4.09 -10.77
C LEU A 83 1.02 -4.06 -12.22
N LYS A 84 -0.30 -4.00 -12.43
CA LYS A 84 -0.90 -4.03 -13.78
C LYS A 84 -0.44 -2.83 -14.60
N HIS A 85 -0.08 -3.07 -15.86
CA HIS A 85 0.39 -2.03 -16.79
C HIS A 85 1.57 -1.21 -16.25
N GLY A 86 2.47 -1.84 -15.49
CA GLY A 86 3.63 -1.17 -14.89
C GLY A 86 3.29 -0.08 -13.86
N LEU A 87 2.01 0.01 -13.45
CA LEU A 87 1.53 0.92 -12.42
C LEU A 87 1.52 0.21 -11.07
N VAL A 88 2.02 0.88 -10.04
CA VAL A 88 2.02 0.33 -8.68
C VAL A 88 0.77 0.80 -7.92
N GLU A 89 -0.20 -0.08 -7.76
CA GLU A 89 -1.38 0.16 -6.95
C GLU A 89 -1.20 -0.42 -5.54
N PHE A 90 -1.21 0.47 -4.56
CA PHE A 90 -1.08 0.15 -3.14
C PHE A 90 -2.43 0.03 -2.47
N ILE A 91 -2.64 -1.08 -1.75
CA ILE A 91 -3.88 -1.35 -1.00
C ILE A 91 -3.49 -1.80 0.41
N TRP A 92 -3.96 -1.08 1.42
CA TRP A 92 -3.80 -1.51 2.80
C TRP A 92 -5.08 -2.15 3.32
N SER A 93 -4.91 -3.25 4.05
CA SER A 93 -5.99 -3.85 4.81
C SER A 93 -5.62 -3.93 6.28
N ALA A 94 -6.54 -3.49 7.13
CA ALA A 94 -6.49 -3.66 8.58
C ALA A 94 -7.80 -4.31 9.05
N ARG A 95 -7.68 -5.40 9.79
CA ARG A 95 -8.79 -6.07 10.47
C ARG A 95 -8.55 -6.08 11.96
N HIS A 96 -9.60 -5.89 12.74
CA HIS A 96 -9.58 -5.97 14.20
C HIS A 96 -10.85 -6.68 14.71
N ASN A 97 -10.67 -7.75 15.49
CA ASN A 97 -11.67 -8.68 15.99
C ASN A 97 -12.58 -9.22 14.87
N GLY A 98 -11.96 -9.67 13.78
CA GLY A 98 -12.64 -10.18 12.59
C GLY A 98 -13.28 -9.11 11.69
N ALA A 99 -13.53 -7.90 12.20
CA ALA A 99 -14.12 -6.80 11.44
C ALA A 99 -13.07 -6.07 10.58
N ILE A 100 -13.45 -5.69 9.37
CA ILE A 100 -12.64 -4.84 8.49
C ILE A 100 -12.67 -3.41 9.04
N ARG A 101 -11.47 -2.84 9.25
CA ARG A 101 -11.28 -1.44 9.69
C ARG A 101 -10.84 -0.56 8.53
N ALA A 102 -9.98 -1.10 7.66
CA ALA A 102 -9.59 -0.50 6.39
C ALA A 102 -9.36 -1.60 5.35
N GLY A 103 -9.59 -1.30 4.08
CA GLY A 103 -9.45 -2.27 2.98
C GLY A 103 -9.40 -1.60 1.62
N ASP A 104 -8.68 -0.49 1.52
CA ASP A 104 -8.83 0.45 0.41
C ASP A 104 -7.51 0.71 -0.31
N PRO A 105 -7.57 1.04 -1.61
CA PRO A 105 -6.45 1.61 -2.32
C PRO A 105 -6.00 2.94 -1.70
N TRP A 106 -4.70 3.24 -1.77
CA TRP A 106 -4.16 4.52 -1.31
C TRP A 106 -4.83 5.72 -1.99
N ALA A 107 -5.20 5.60 -3.26
CA ALA A 107 -5.95 6.63 -3.98
C ALA A 107 -7.32 6.93 -3.32
N MET A 108 -7.97 5.93 -2.73
CA MET A 108 -9.23 6.13 -1.99
C MET A 108 -8.99 6.84 -0.66
N PHE A 109 -7.89 6.53 0.04
CA PHE A 109 -7.52 7.28 1.25
C PHE A 109 -7.32 8.76 0.94
N VAL A 110 -6.63 9.10 -0.15
CA VAL A 110 -6.46 10.49 -0.61
C VAL A 110 -7.80 11.15 -0.88
N ALA A 111 -8.66 10.50 -1.68
CA ALA A 111 -9.97 11.01 -2.03
C ALA A 111 -10.80 11.35 -0.77
N ILE A 112 -10.86 10.45 0.19
CA ILE A 112 -11.65 10.66 1.43
C ILE A 112 -11.02 11.74 2.32
N LEU A 113 -9.70 11.69 2.55
CA LEU A 113 -9.02 12.64 3.43
C LEU A 113 -8.99 14.07 2.86
N SER A 114 -9.09 14.20 1.54
CA SER A 114 -9.12 15.50 0.83
C SER A 114 -10.53 15.98 0.48
N ASN A 115 -11.59 15.24 0.83
CA ASN A 115 -12.95 15.50 0.35
C ASN A 115 -13.02 15.63 -1.19
N ASP A 116 -12.39 14.69 -1.89
CA ASP A 116 -12.28 14.59 -3.34
C ASP A 116 -11.59 15.77 -4.05
N THR A 117 -10.96 16.71 -3.31
CA THR A 117 -10.27 17.84 -3.93
C THR A 117 -8.88 17.49 -4.46
N GLU A 118 -8.34 16.32 -4.10
CA GLU A 118 -7.02 15.88 -4.53
C GLU A 118 -7.04 14.54 -5.27
N LYS A 119 -6.26 14.46 -6.35
CA LYS A 119 -6.00 13.22 -7.08
C LYS A 119 -4.50 13.04 -7.24
N ILE A 120 -4.00 11.92 -6.75
CA ILE A 120 -2.58 11.55 -6.84
C ILE A 120 -2.45 10.39 -7.82
N LEU A 121 -1.53 10.53 -8.77
CA LEU A 121 -1.25 9.48 -9.74
C LEU A 121 -0.50 8.33 -9.08
N ARG A 122 -0.80 7.10 -9.49
CA ARG A 122 -0.01 5.94 -9.08
C ARG A 122 1.40 6.05 -9.65
N PRO A 123 2.44 5.70 -8.88
CA PRO A 123 3.79 5.63 -9.41
C PRO A 123 3.89 4.50 -10.44
N CYS A 124 4.79 4.65 -11.39
CA CYS A 124 5.14 3.64 -12.39
C CYS A 124 6.54 3.11 -12.12
N PHE A 125 6.90 2.00 -12.76
CA PHE A 125 8.26 1.48 -12.71
C PHE A 125 8.68 0.93 -14.08
N HIS A 126 9.98 1.04 -14.36
CA HIS A 126 10.62 0.67 -15.64
C HIS A 126 11.66 -0.44 -15.46
N SER A 127 11.97 -0.79 -14.21
CA SER A 127 12.90 -1.85 -13.85
C SER A 127 12.63 -2.43 -12.46
N TYR A 128 13.24 -3.58 -12.14
CA TYR A 128 13.19 -4.13 -10.78
C TYR A 128 13.91 -3.25 -9.75
N ASP A 129 14.93 -2.50 -10.16
CA ASP A 129 15.64 -1.58 -9.27
C ASP A 129 14.76 -0.39 -8.91
N GLU A 130 14.05 0.17 -9.88
CA GLU A 130 13.07 1.24 -9.64
C GLU A 130 11.91 0.73 -8.77
N LEU A 131 11.40 -0.48 -9.04
CA LEU A 131 10.41 -1.12 -8.17
C LEU A 131 10.93 -1.22 -6.74
N LYS A 132 12.20 -1.61 -6.55
CA LYS A 132 12.83 -1.69 -5.23
C LYS A 132 12.87 -0.35 -4.52
N GLU A 133 13.16 0.74 -5.23
CA GLU A 133 13.15 2.10 -4.66
C GLU A 133 11.75 2.53 -4.24
N ILE A 134 10.75 2.32 -5.09
CA ILE A 134 9.33 2.57 -4.77
C ILE A 134 8.93 1.77 -3.52
N MET A 135 9.36 0.50 -3.43
CA MET A 135 9.00 -0.38 -2.32
C MET A 135 9.64 0.00 -1.00
N LYS A 136 10.87 0.52 -0.98
CA LYS A 136 11.49 1.04 0.25
C LYS A 136 10.58 2.10 0.89
N ILE A 137 10.15 3.09 0.10
CA ILE A 137 9.29 4.18 0.58
C ILE A 137 7.92 3.65 0.99
N ALA A 138 7.31 2.78 0.17
CA ALA A 138 5.99 2.24 0.44
C ALA A 138 5.96 1.38 1.72
N PHE A 139 7.01 0.58 1.96
CA PHE A 139 7.14 -0.24 3.16
C PHE A 139 7.38 0.58 4.42
N GLU A 140 8.18 1.64 4.36
CA GLU A 140 8.31 2.59 5.48
C GLU A 140 6.95 3.18 5.88
N MET A 141 6.15 3.63 4.90
CA MET A 141 4.80 4.12 5.15
C MET A 141 3.89 3.05 5.77
N TYR A 142 4.04 1.78 5.36
CA TYR A 142 3.28 0.67 5.90
C TYR A 142 3.69 0.32 7.34
N GLU A 143 4.98 0.39 7.68
CA GLU A 143 5.43 0.25 9.07
C GLU A 143 4.90 1.37 9.96
N ASP A 144 4.88 2.61 9.48
CA ASP A 144 4.32 3.73 10.23
C ASP A 144 2.81 3.55 10.46
N PHE A 145 2.07 3.11 9.43
CA PHE A 145 0.65 2.79 9.55
C PHE A 145 0.37 1.69 10.58
N LYS A 146 1.16 0.61 10.57
CA LYS A 146 1.06 -0.45 11.58
C LYS A 146 1.43 0.06 12.97
N ARG A 147 2.48 0.87 13.10
CA ARG A 147 2.93 1.42 14.38
C ARG A 147 1.87 2.28 15.05
N GLU A 148 1.08 3.02 14.26
CA GLU A 148 -0.04 3.80 14.80
C GLU A 148 -1.24 2.93 15.21
N LEU A 149 -1.54 1.87 14.46
CA LEU A 149 -2.74 1.06 14.72
C LEU A 149 -2.56 -0.10 15.69
N ILE A 150 -1.36 -0.69 15.78
CA ILE A 150 -1.10 -1.82 16.67
C ILE A 150 -1.43 -1.46 18.14
N PRO A 151 -1.02 -0.32 18.71
CA PRO A 151 -1.38 0.06 20.08
C PRO A 151 -2.89 0.22 20.31
N ILE A 152 -3.65 0.55 19.27
CA ILE A 152 -5.12 0.74 19.34
C ILE A 152 -5.85 -0.61 19.30
N TYR A 153 -5.26 -1.60 18.62
CA TYR A 153 -5.84 -2.93 18.43
C TYR A 153 -5.26 -4.01 19.35
N SER A 154 -4.30 -3.67 20.22
CA SER A 154 -3.65 -4.62 21.14
C SER A 154 -4.41 -4.78 22.45
#